data_AF-A0A133Y5L2-F1
#
_entry.id   AF-A0A133Y5L2-F1
#
_cell.length_a   1.000
_cell.length_b   1.000
_cell.length_c   1.000
_cell.angle_alpha   90.00
_cell.angle_beta   90.00
_cell.angle_gamma   90.00
#
_symmetry.space_group_name_H-M   'P 1'
#
loop_
_entity.id
_entity.type
_entity.pdbx_description
1 polymer ?
#
loop_
_entity_poly.entity_id
_entity_poly.type
_entity_poly.pdbx_seq_one_letter_code
_entity_poly.pdbx_strand_id
1 'polypeptide(L)' 'NSRCRNKFLRIEIGIAPQDERKLPVSELMRIAHLFAKRIGLDNHQWVAVTHKDTDNRHIHIIANRISLYGEVYDT' A
#
# COMPACT_ATOMS: atom_id res chain seq x y z
N ASN A 1 0.75 -9.40 -19.77
CA ASN A 1 1.34 -8.36 -20.64
C ASN A 1 2.86 -8.39 -20.52
N SER A 2 3.57 -8.98 -21.49
CA SER A 2 5.04 -9.10 -21.51
C SER A 2 5.78 -7.80 -21.82
N ARG A 3 5.07 -6.76 -22.27
CA ARG A 3 5.63 -5.44 -22.64
C ARG A 3 5.63 -4.44 -21.47
N CYS A 4 4.93 -4.73 -20.37
CA CYS A 4 4.81 -3.83 -19.23
C CYS A 4 6.09 -3.88 -18.36
N ARG A 5 6.80 -2.75 -18.30
CA ARG A 5 7.90 -2.48 -17.34
C ARG A 5 7.30 -1.80 -16.10
N ASN A 6 7.84 -2.07 -14.91
CA ASN A 6 7.33 -1.55 -13.63
C ASN A 6 5.85 -1.90 -13.40
N LYS A 7 5.56 -3.21 -13.35
CA LYS A 7 4.20 -3.79 -13.37
C LYS A 7 3.35 -3.42 -12.15
N PHE A 8 4.00 -3.07 -11.04
CA PHE A 8 3.35 -2.76 -9.78
C PHE A 8 4.08 -1.61 -9.09
N LEU A 9 3.34 -0.88 -8.27
CA LEU A 9 3.88 0.02 -7.27
C LEU A 9 4.16 -0.79 -6.01
N ARG A 10 5.33 -0.56 -5.41
CA ARG A 10 5.68 -1.06 -4.08
C ARG A 10 5.86 0.14 -3.18
N ILE A 11 5.04 0.22 -2.15
CA ILE A 11 5.04 1.33 -1.20
C ILE A 11 5.23 0.75 0.19
N GLU A 12 6.00 1.47 1.02
CA GLU A 12 6.21 1.12 2.41
C GLU A 12 5.80 2.31 3.28
N ILE A 13 4.94 2.04 4.26
CA ILE A 13 4.52 3.01 5.27
C ILE A 13 5.11 2.57 6.60
N GLY A 14 6.14 3.28 7.05
CA GLY A 14 6.73 3.08 8.37
C GLY A 14 5.83 3.64 9.47
N ILE A 15 5.70 2.89 10.57
CA ILE A 15 5.03 3.36 11.79
C ILE A 15 6.12 3.74 12.80
N ALA A 16 5.99 4.92 13.40
CA ALA A 16 6.92 5.34 14.43
C ALA A 16 6.79 4.45 15.68
N PRO A 17 7.89 4.07 16.35
CA PRO A 17 7.87 3.13 17.49
C PRO A 17 6.90 3.53 18.60
N GLN A 18 6.80 4.83 18.89
CA GLN A 18 5.90 5.36 19.94
C GLN A 18 4.41 5.19 19.63
N ASP A 19 4.04 4.95 18.38
CA ASP A 19 2.65 4.83 17.93
C ASP A 19 2.23 3.39 17.66
N GLU A 20 3.19 2.45 17.60
CA GLU A 20 2.89 1.03 17.33
C GLU A 20 1.91 0.41 18.32
N ARG A 21 2.05 0.77 19.61
CA ARG A 21 1.18 0.28 20.70
C ARG A 21 -0.22 0.92 20.67
N LYS A 22 -0.36 2.08 20.03
CA LYS A 22 -1.63 2.83 19.94
C LYS A 22 -2.46 2.42 18.73
N LEU A 23 -1.85 1.69 17.77
CA LEU A 23 -2.47 1.35 16.49
C LEU A 23 -2.90 -0.12 16.46
N PRO A 24 -4.18 -0.42 16.75
CA PRO A 24 -4.74 -1.74 16.48
C PRO A 24 -4.76 -2.03 14.99
N VAL A 25 -4.96 -3.30 14.62
CA VAL A 25 -4.98 -3.74 13.21
C VAL A 25 -6.03 -2.98 12.39
N SER A 26 -7.17 -2.63 12.97
CA SER A 26 -8.22 -1.83 12.31
C SER A 26 -7.74 -0.43 11.91
N GLU A 27 -6.96 0.25 12.74
CA GLU A 27 -6.40 1.56 12.40
C GLU A 27 -5.33 1.46 11.33
N LEU A 28 -4.49 0.41 11.33
CA LEU A 28 -3.54 0.19 10.24
C LEU A 28 -4.23 -0.09 8.92
N MET A 29 -5.32 -0.86 8.94
CA MET A 29 -6.15 -1.10 7.76
C MET A 29 -6.77 0.20 7.26
N ARG A 30 -7.23 1.07 8.18
CA ARG A 30 -7.74 2.41 7.86
C ARG A 30 -6.66 3.30 7.23
N ILE A 31 -5.45 3.32 7.80
CA ILE A 31 -4.31 4.07 7.25
C ILE A 31 -3.98 3.60 5.84
N ALA A 32 -3.85 2.29 5.62
CA ALA A 32 -3.55 1.74 4.30
C ALA A 32 -4.62 2.10 3.27
N HIS A 33 -5.90 1.98 3.64
CA HIS A 33 -7.03 2.32 2.77
C HIS A 33 -7.07 3.81 2.43
N LEU A 34 -6.96 4.69 3.43
CA LEU A 34 -6.95 6.13 3.24
C LEU A 34 -5.75 6.59 2.39
N PHE A 35 -4.57 6.00 2.63
CA PHE A 35 -3.39 6.28 1.84
C PHE A 35 -3.59 5.89 0.38
N ALA A 36 -4.01 4.64 0.11
CA ALA A 36 -4.26 4.15 -1.25
C ALA A 36 -5.27 5.03 -2.00
N LYS A 37 -6.36 5.41 -1.32
CA LYS A 37 -7.34 6.35 -1.85
C LYS A 37 -6.75 7.72 -2.17
N ARG A 38 -5.96 8.28 -1.25
CA ARG A 38 -5.38 9.62 -1.40
C ARG A 38 -4.42 9.72 -2.57
N ILE A 39 -3.71 8.64 -2.88
CA ILE A 39 -2.82 8.56 -4.05
C ILE A 39 -3.53 8.06 -5.31
N GLY A 40 -4.84 7.84 -5.32
CA GLY A 40 -5.58 7.51 -6.53
C GLY A 40 -5.57 6.03 -6.93
N LEU A 41 -5.35 5.12 -5.97
CA LEU A 41 -5.42 3.67 -6.21
C LEU A 41 -6.82 3.08 -6.02
N ASP A 42 -7.87 3.90 -5.90
CA ASP A 42 -9.25 3.44 -5.71
C ASP A 42 -9.73 2.50 -6.82
N ASN A 43 -9.31 2.74 -8.06
CA ASN A 43 -9.63 1.93 -9.23
C ASN A 43 -8.54 0.91 -9.57
N HIS A 44 -7.61 0.65 -8.65
CA HIS A 44 -6.51 -0.28 -8.83
C HIS A 44 -6.68 -1.47 -7.89
N GLN A 45 -6.23 -2.64 -8.33
CA GLN A 45 -6.08 -3.79 -7.43
C GLN A 45 -4.83 -3.56 -6.58
N TRP A 46 -4.95 -3.68 -5.27
CA TRP A 46 -3.82 -3.60 -4.35
C TRP A 46 -4.03 -4.47 -3.11
N VAL A 47 -2.93 -4.82 -2.47
CA VAL A 47 -2.89 -5.58 -1.22
C VAL A 47 -2.00 -4.84 -0.21
N ALA A 48 -2.42 -4.81 1.05
CA ALA A 48 -1.61 -4.35 2.17
C ALA A 48 -1.25 -5.51 3.09
N VAL A 49 0.00 -5.57 3.53
CA VAL A 49 0.52 -6.55 4.48
C VAL A 49 1.28 -5.81 5.57
N THR A 50 1.00 -6.15 6.83
CA THR A 50 1.79 -5.66 7.96
C THR A 50 2.81 -6.71 8.37
N HIS A 51 4.09 -6.36 8.43
CA HIS A 51 5.11 -7.25 8.99
C HIS A 51 5.34 -6.92 10.47
N LYS A 52 5.60 -7.96 11.27
CA LYS A 52 5.88 -7.85 12.71
C LYS A 52 7.36 -8.17 13.05
N ASP A 53 8.13 -8.70 12.10
CA ASP A 53 9.45 -9.30 12.33
C ASP A 53 10.65 -8.38 12.01
N THR A 54 10.47 -7.06 12.03
CA THR A 54 11.57 -6.09 11.93
C THR A 54 11.45 -5.06 13.05
N ASP A 55 12.55 -4.38 13.38
CA ASP A 55 12.68 -3.45 14.50
C ASP A 55 11.55 -2.41 14.63
N ASN A 56 10.91 -2.03 13.51
CA ASN A 56 9.73 -1.17 13.48
C ASN A 56 8.59 -1.77 12.63
N ARG A 57 7.35 -1.63 13.12
CA ARG A 57 6.12 -2.03 12.42
C ARG A 57 5.95 -1.19 11.16
N HIS A 58 5.62 -1.83 10.05
CA HIS A 58 5.38 -1.16 8.79
C HIS A 58 4.31 -1.87 7.96
N ILE A 59 3.75 -1.14 7.00
CA ILE A 59 2.77 -1.64 6.04
C ILE A 59 3.43 -1.68 4.67
N HIS A 60 3.49 -2.86 4.04
CA HIS A 60 3.78 -2.98 2.62
C HIS A 60 2.50 -2.91 1.82
N ILE A 61 2.47 -2.06 0.80
CA ILE A 61 1.40 -2.00 -0.19
C ILE A 61 1.98 -2.39 -1.54
N ILE A 62 1.38 -3.39 -2.17
CA ILE A 62 1.64 -3.75 -3.56
C ILE A 62 0.39 -3.42 -4.37
N ALA A 63 0.51 -2.54 -5.35
CA ALA A 63 -0.59 -2.12 -6.20
C ALA A 63 -0.30 -2.40 -7.67
N ASN A 64 -1.26 -2.95 -8.40
CA ASN A 64 -1.18 -3.09 -9.84
C ASN A 64 -1.15 -1.69 -10.47
N ARG A 65 -0.18 -1.45 -11.35
CA ARG A 65 -0.07 -0.17 -12.05
C ARG A 65 -1.17 0.03 -13.10
N ILE A 66 -1.83 -1.03 -13.52
CA ILE A 66 -2.95 -0.98 -14.46
C ILE A 66 -4.26 -0.93 -13.68
N SER A 67 -5.08 0.09 -13.96
CA SER A 67 -6.40 0.26 -13.36
C SER A 67 -7.38 -0.80 -13.87
N LEU A 68 -8.52 -0.93 -13.21
CA LEU A 68 -9.63 -1.78 -13.66
C LEU A 68 -10.16 -1.37 -15.05
N TYR A 69 -9.86 -0.15 -15.50
CA TYR A 69 -10.25 0.38 -16.81
C TYR A 69 -9.13 0.28 -17.86
N GLY A 70 -7.98 -0.32 -17.52
CA GLY A 70 -6.85 -0.49 -18.43
C GLY A 70 -5.92 0.72 -18.50
N GLU A 71 -6.11 1.71 -17.64
CA GLU A 71 -5.29 2.92 -17.59
C GLU A 71 -3.99 2.64 -16.82
N VAL A 72 -2.89 3.28 -17.23
CA VAL A 72 -1.62 3.18 -16.51
C VAL A 72 -1.59 4.26 -15.44
N TYR A 73 -1.25 3.89 -14.21
CA TYR A 73 -0.94 4.84 -13.15
C TYR A 73 0.37 5.56 -13.49
N ASP A 74 0.29 6.83 -13.88
CA ASP A 74 1.46 7.65 -14.16
C ASP A 74 2.02 8.26 -12.87
N THR A 75 3.33 8.17 -12.70
CA THR A 75 4.08 8.61 -11.51
C THR A 75 4.98 9.75 -11.87
#